data_AF-A0A1E7RDF3-F1
#
_entry.id   AF-A0A1E7RDF3-F1
#
_cell.length_a   1.000
_cell.length_b   1.000
_cell.length_c   1.000
_cell.angle_alpha   90.00
_cell.angle_beta   90.00
_cell.angle_gamma   90.00
#
_symmetry.space_group_name_H-M   'P 1'
#
loop_
_entity.id
_entity.type
_entity.pdbx_description
1 polymer ?
#
loop_
_entity_poly.entity_id
_entity_poly.type
_entity_poly.pdbx_seq_one_letter_code
_entity_poly.pdbx_strand_id
1 'polypeptide(L)'
;MPNLNDLVAYLSKKKISIQQKNENTIIFELKFYTDAGDARIVELEVHAVNDVLKVKATNGRYPSLCPNRHINSGGFFCLGLYEDLATLPIEKWVRTVQKFLEAQYKCELNGVWPINDFKQWAHGDGAKYQKVVEHYFDQFKNNLLGVTLEQLKVVELNSDKKKIYHVYANDELILVGNEDQVLNKRYTCICDDHGLKKHISIGKCPKNCATVIFMVAINDFLLDKAEQEFWDSFRKDCEVICCNTMKRCEFKQNKVE
;
A
#
# COMPACT_ATOMS: atom_id res chain seq x y z
N MET A 1 -4.05 12.92 -15.18
CA MET A 1 -4.80 12.50 -13.98
C MET A 1 -6.26 12.37 -14.31
N PRO A 2 -6.93 11.26 -13.91
CA PRO A 2 -8.37 11.16 -13.98
C PRO A 2 -8.99 12.41 -13.36
N ASN A 3 -9.84 13.10 -14.11
CA ASN A 3 -10.56 14.28 -13.64
C ASN A 3 -12.06 14.08 -13.84
N LEU A 4 -12.84 15.00 -13.28
CA LEU A 4 -14.30 14.87 -13.25
C LEU A 4 -14.91 14.91 -14.65
N ASN A 5 -14.38 15.75 -15.55
CA ASN A 5 -14.87 15.88 -16.92
C ASN A 5 -14.65 14.59 -17.72
N ASP A 6 -13.47 13.98 -17.58
CA ASP A 6 -13.17 12.69 -18.20
C ASP A 6 -14.10 11.59 -17.66
N LEU A 7 -14.39 11.60 -16.36
CA LEU A 7 -15.33 10.66 -15.75
C LEU A 7 -16.74 10.84 -16.31
N VAL A 8 -17.24 12.08 -16.36
CA VAL A 8 -18.57 12.39 -16.91
C VAL A 8 -18.67 11.97 -18.38
N ALA A 9 -17.65 12.24 -19.18
CA ALA A 9 -17.58 11.83 -20.58
C ALA A 9 -17.58 10.29 -20.71
N TYR A 10 -16.78 9.60 -19.90
CA TYR A 10 -16.75 8.14 -19.85
C TYR A 10 -18.12 7.54 -19.50
N LEU A 11 -18.76 8.04 -18.44
CA LEU A 11 -20.05 7.56 -17.96
C LEU A 11 -21.15 7.80 -19.00
N SER A 12 -21.17 8.97 -19.62
CA SER A 12 -22.10 9.33 -20.70
C SER A 12 -21.94 8.40 -21.91
N LYS A 13 -20.69 8.13 -22.33
CA LYS A 13 -20.38 7.17 -23.40
C LYS A 13 -20.86 5.75 -23.07
N LYS A 14 -20.83 5.38 -21.79
CA LYS A 14 -21.35 4.09 -21.28
C LYS A 14 -22.86 4.09 -21.03
N LYS A 15 -23.55 5.20 -21.30
CA LYS A 15 -24.99 5.37 -21.04
C LYS A 15 -25.35 5.15 -19.57
N ILE A 16 -24.46 5.54 -18.66
CA ILE A 16 -24.71 5.52 -17.22
C ILE A 16 -25.30 6.87 -16.84
N SER A 17 -26.44 6.88 -16.15
CA SER A 17 -27.07 8.10 -15.65
C SER A 17 -26.21 8.77 -14.58
N ILE A 18 -26.11 10.08 -14.65
CA ILE A 18 -25.30 10.91 -13.74
C ILE A 18 -26.21 11.93 -13.08
N GLN A 19 -26.15 12.03 -11.75
CA GLN A 19 -26.76 13.10 -10.98
C GLN A 19 -25.66 14.08 -10.54
N GLN A 20 -25.67 15.29 -11.08
CA GLN A 20 -24.78 16.36 -10.60
C GLN A 20 -25.31 16.89 -9.26
N LYS A 21 -24.49 16.86 -8.20
CA LYS A 21 -24.83 17.43 -6.89
C LYS A 21 -24.38 18.90 -6.77
N ASN A 22 -23.19 19.19 -7.26
CA ASN A 22 -22.60 20.53 -7.36
C ASN A 22 -21.46 20.49 -8.40
N GLU A 23 -20.77 21.60 -8.66
CA GLU A 23 -19.68 21.68 -9.65
C GLU A 23 -18.59 20.60 -9.53
N ASN A 24 -18.31 20.12 -8.31
CA ASN A 24 -17.21 19.20 -8.02
C ASN A 24 -17.69 17.81 -7.60
N THR A 25 -19.00 17.54 -7.60
CA THR A 25 -19.56 16.30 -7.05
C THR A 25 -20.63 15.71 -7.96
N ILE A 26 -20.47 14.43 -8.29
CA ILE A 26 -21.46 13.65 -9.05
C ILE A 26 -21.84 12.37 -8.31
N ILE A 27 -23.04 11.87 -8.60
CA ILE A 27 -23.53 10.58 -8.17
C ILE A 27 -23.89 9.74 -9.39
N PHE A 28 -23.54 8.46 -9.37
CA PHE A 28 -23.94 7.50 -10.40
C PHE A 28 -23.93 6.07 -9.85
N GLU A 29 -24.65 5.19 -10.54
CA GLU A 29 -24.64 3.76 -10.25
C GLU A 29 -23.54 3.04 -11.04
N LEU A 30 -22.68 2.31 -10.32
CA LEU A 30 -21.63 1.49 -10.92
C LEU A 30 -21.94 0.01 -10.74
N LYS A 31 -21.99 -0.69 -11.88
CA LYS A 31 -22.11 -2.15 -11.91
C LYS A 31 -20.75 -2.83 -11.77
N PHE A 32 -20.69 -3.88 -10.97
CA PHE A 32 -19.57 -4.82 -10.89
C PHE A 32 -20.09 -6.27 -10.86
N TYR A 33 -19.20 -7.25 -10.96
CA TYR A 33 -19.54 -8.67 -11.01
C TYR A 33 -18.85 -9.42 -9.88
N THR A 34 -19.54 -10.41 -9.33
CA THR A 34 -18.96 -11.35 -8.36
C THR A 34 -18.25 -12.51 -9.06
N ASP A 35 -17.50 -13.33 -8.32
CA ASP A 35 -16.86 -14.54 -8.87
C ASP A 35 -17.89 -15.53 -9.48
N ALA A 36 -19.12 -15.53 -8.98
CA ALA A 36 -20.22 -16.35 -9.50
C ALA A 36 -20.82 -15.79 -10.81
N GLY A 37 -20.37 -14.62 -11.27
CA GLY A 37 -20.90 -13.93 -12.45
C GLY A 37 -22.13 -13.07 -12.16
N ASP A 38 -22.61 -13.02 -10.91
CA ASP A 38 -23.76 -12.19 -10.54
C ASP A 38 -23.41 -10.70 -10.64
N ALA A 39 -24.29 -9.93 -11.28
CA ALA A 39 -24.17 -8.48 -11.34
C ALA A 39 -24.63 -7.84 -10.02
N ARG A 40 -23.84 -6.90 -9.53
CA ARG A 40 -24.16 -6.04 -8.39
C ARG A 40 -24.05 -4.58 -8.82
N ILE A 41 -24.85 -3.71 -8.21
CA ILE A 41 -24.86 -2.27 -8.48
C ILE A 41 -24.68 -1.53 -7.16
N VAL A 42 -23.81 -0.52 -7.15
CA VAL A 42 -23.60 0.36 -6.01
C VAL A 42 -23.68 1.80 -6.50
N GLU A 43 -24.47 2.61 -5.81
CA GLU A 43 -24.51 4.06 -6.01
C GLU A 43 -23.28 4.70 -5.35
N LEU A 44 -22.55 5.48 -6.13
CA LEU A 44 -21.28 6.10 -5.75
C LEU A 44 -21.39 7.62 -5.80
N GLU A 45 -20.77 8.27 -4.83
CA GLU A 45 -20.55 9.72 -4.80
C GLU A 45 -19.07 9.98 -5.07
N VAL A 46 -18.77 10.76 -6.13
CA VAL A 46 -17.42 11.13 -6.51
C VAL A 46 -17.23 12.63 -6.33
N HIS A 47 -16.17 13.00 -5.63
CA HIS A 47 -15.75 14.37 -5.38
C HIS A 47 -14.43 14.65 -6.11
N ALA A 48 -14.35 15.76 -6.82
CA ALA A 48 -13.10 16.33 -7.30
C ALA A 48 -12.53 17.26 -6.22
N VAL A 49 -11.39 16.89 -5.63
CA VAL A 49 -10.72 17.66 -4.57
C VAL A 49 -9.23 17.75 -4.89
N ASN A 50 -8.70 18.96 -5.04
CA ASN A 50 -7.30 19.21 -5.40
C ASN A 50 -6.85 18.39 -6.62
N ASP A 51 -7.66 18.43 -7.67
CA ASP A 51 -7.49 17.67 -8.93
C ASP A 51 -7.57 16.13 -8.78
N VAL A 52 -7.91 15.60 -7.61
CA VAL A 52 -8.05 14.16 -7.37
C VAL A 52 -9.51 13.74 -7.28
N LEU A 53 -9.86 12.63 -7.91
CA LEU A 53 -11.14 11.97 -7.72
C LEU A 53 -11.15 11.14 -6.44
N LYS A 54 -11.94 11.55 -5.45
CA LYS A 54 -12.27 10.77 -4.26
C LYS A 54 -13.65 10.14 -4.43
N VAL A 55 -13.78 8.86 -4.12
CA VAL A 55 -15.04 8.12 -4.30
C VAL A 55 -15.45 7.43 -3.00
N LYS A 56 -16.75 7.41 -2.72
CA LYS A 56 -17.36 6.65 -1.61
C LYS A 56 -18.70 6.07 -2.08
N ALA A 57 -19.22 5.07 -1.38
CA ALA A 57 -20.60 4.66 -1.57
C ALA A 57 -21.56 5.62 -0.86
N THR A 58 -22.76 5.79 -1.42
CA THR A 58 -23.83 6.55 -0.79
C THR A 58 -24.58 5.69 0.25
N ASN A 59 -25.55 6.30 0.94
CA ASN A 59 -26.54 5.63 1.79
C ASN A 59 -25.96 4.80 2.95
N GLY A 60 -24.72 5.10 3.38
CA GLY A 60 -24.07 4.37 4.46
C GLY A 60 -23.83 2.89 4.16
N ARG A 61 -23.76 2.49 2.88
CA ARG A 61 -23.55 1.09 2.47
C ARG A 61 -22.29 0.48 3.09
N TYR A 62 -21.24 1.29 3.23
CA TYR A 62 -19.98 0.92 3.86
C TYR A 62 -19.71 1.79 5.09
N PRO A 63 -18.86 1.33 6.03
CA PRO A 63 -18.47 2.11 7.20
C PRO A 63 -17.90 3.49 6.82
N SER A 64 -18.08 4.48 7.68
CA SER A 64 -17.48 5.81 7.53
C SER A 64 -15.95 5.82 7.69
N LEU A 65 -15.38 4.77 8.29
CA LEU A 65 -13.95 4.54 8.46
C LEU A 65 -13.72 3.04 8.71
N CYS A 66 -12.80 2.43 7.97
CA CYS A 66 -12.31 1.08 8.24
C CYS A 66 -11.01 0.82 7.47
N PRO A 67 -9.82 1.02 8.08
CA PRO A 67 -8.55 0.82 7.38
C PRO A 67 -8.34 -0.61 6.87
N ASN A 68 -8.77 -1.64 7.63
CA ASN A 68 -8.73 -3.04 7.16
C ASN A 68 -9.63 -3.31 5.95
N ARG A 69 -10.59 -2.43 5.63
CA ARG A 69 -11.39 -2.45 4.39
C ARG A 69 -10.87 -1.44 3.37
N HIS A 70 -9.75 -0.78 3.61
CA HIS A 70 -9.25 0.31 2.79
C HIS A 70 -10.28 1.43 2.61
N ILE A 71 -11.01 1.76 3.67
CA ILE A 71 -11.93 2.90 3.73
C ILE A 71 -11.37 3.94 4.69
N ASN A 72 -11.07 5.11 4.15
CA ASN A 72 -10.60 6.30 4.87
C ASN A 72 -11.76 7.00 5.58
N SER A 73 -11.42 7.95 6.46
CA SER A 73 -12.40 8.78 7.15
C SER A 73 -13.34 9.49 6.17
N GLY A 74 -14.64 9.53 6.51
CA GLY A 74 -15.71 10.02 5.63
C GLY A 74 -16.22 9.01 4.61
N GLY A 75 -15.80 7.75 4.68
CA GLY A 75 -16.25 6.64 3.82
C GLY A 75 -15.52 6.55 2.48
N PHE A 76 -14.47 7.35 2.27
CA PHE A 76 -13.74 7.41 1.00
C PHE A 76 -12.86 6.20 0.79
N PHE A 77 -12.88 5.64 -0.42
CA PHE A 77 -12.11 4.46 -0.75
C PHE A 77 -10.62 4.81 -0.90
N CYS A 78 -9.77 4.00 -0.27
CA CYS A 78 -8.33 3.98 -0.52
C CYS A 78 -8.09 3.04 -1.72
N LEU A 79 -8.05 3.63 -2.92
CA LEU A 79 -7.89 2.88 -4.18
C LEU A 79 -6.43 2.53 -4.50
N GLY A 80 -5.47 3.01 -3.70
CA GLY A 80 -4.04 2.82 -3.89
C GLY A 80 -3.23 4.10 -3.69
N LEU A 81 -1.97 4.07 -4.11
CA LEU A 81 -1.05 5.20 -4.04
C LEU A 81 -1.45 6.32 -5.02
N TYR A 82 -1.32 7.57 -4.57
CA TYR A 82 -1.65 8.75 -5.37
C TYR A 82 -0.92 8.77 -6.72
N GLU A 83 0.40 8.53 -6.72
CA GLU A 83 1.23 8.51 -7.94
C GLU A 83 0.79 7.46 -8.97
N ASP A 84 0.29 6.31 -8.50
CA ASP A 84 -0.21 5.27 -9.37
C ASP A 84 -1.56 5.68 -9.98
N LEU A 85 -2.45 6.27 -9.16
CA LEU A 85 -3.78 6.70 -9.60
C LEU A 85 -3.74 7.95 -10.50
N ALA A 86 -2.81 8.87 -10.25
CA ALA A 86 -2.69 10.16 -10.94
C ALA A 86 -2.32 10.02 -12.42
N THR A 87 -1.79 8.85 -12.83
CA THR A 87 -1.39 8.58 -14.20
C THR A 87 -2.35 7.65 -14.95
N LEU A 88 -3.38 7.13 -14.28
CA LEU A 88 -4.32 6.21 -14.91
C LEU A 88 -5.21 6.91 -15.95
N PRO A 89 -5.47 6.27 -17.10
CA PRO A 89 -6.62 6.59 -17.94
C PRO A 89 -7.92 6.38 -17.16
N ILE A 90 -8.96 7.17 -17.47
CA ILE A 90 -10.23 7.14 -16.74
C ILE A 90 -10.90 5.76 -16.76
N GLU A 91 -10.76 5.01 -17.87
CA GLU A 91 -11.29 3.65 -17.99
C GLU A 91 -10.64 2.70 -16.97
N LYS A 92 -9.32 2.84 -16.76
CA LYS A 92 -8.58 2.03 -15.79
C LYS A 92 -8.88 2.47 -14.36
N TRP A 93 -9.12 3.76 -14.14
CA TRP A 93 -9.59 4.27 -12.85
C TRP A 93 -10.96 3.69 -12.49
N VAL A 94 -11.95 3.74 -13.39
CA VAL A 94 -13.27 3.12 -13.17
C VAL A 94 -13.16 1.62 -12.91
N ARG A 95 -12.30 0.91 -13.66
CA ARG A 95 -12.02 -0.51 -13.41
C ARG A 95 -11.41 -0.75 -12.03
N THR A 96 -10.58 0.16 -11.53
CA THR A 96 -10.01 0.09 -10.17
C THR A 96 -11.11 0.21 -9.13
N VAL A 97 -12.07 1.13 -9.31
CA VAL A 97 -13.25 1.23 -8.45
C VAL A 97 -14.09 -0.06 -8.49
N GLN A 98 -14.31 -0.65 -9.67
CA GLN A 98 -15.05 -1.92 -9.79
C GLN A 98 -14.37 -3.06 -9.03
N LYS A 99 -13.04 -3.21 -9.18
CA LYS A 99 -12.26 -4.20 -8.43
C LYS A 99 -12.32 -3.95 -6.92
N PHE A 100 -12.31 -2.69 -6.51
CA PHE A 100 -12.48 -2.34 -5.10
C PHE A 100 -13.85 -2.77 -4.57
N LEU A 101 -14.93 -2.55 -5.33
CA LEU A 101 -16.27 -3.01 -4.94
C LEU A 101 -16.38 -4.54 -4.86
N GLU A 102 -15.72 -5.24 -5.77
CA GLU A 102 -15.60 -6.70 -5.71
C GLU A 102 -14.86 -7.16 -4.44
N ALA A 103 -13.75 -6.51 -4.09
CA ALA A 103 -13.03 -6.75 -2.85
C ALA A 103 -13.89 -6.46 -1.61
N GLN A 104 -14.66 -5.37 -1.60
CA GLN A 104 -15.61 -5.06 -0.51
C GLN A 104 -16.66 -6.15 -0.35
N TYR A 105 -17.22 -6.66 -1.45
CA TYR A 105 -18.18 -7.75 -1.40
C TYR A 105 -17.56 -9.03 -0.81
N LYS A 106 -16.35 -9.40 -1.22
CA LYS A 106 -15.65 -10.54 -0.59
C LYS A 106 -15.35 -10.29 0.89
N CYS A 107 -15.05 -9.05 1.29
CA CYS A 107 -14.90 -8.68 2.70
C CYS A 107 -16.21 -8.83 3.48
N GLU A 108 -17.36 -8.53 2.89
CA GLU A 108 -18.67 -8.71 3.53
C GLU A 108 -18.97 -10.18 3.80
N LEU A 109 -18.67 -11.05 2.84
CA LEU A 109 -18.89 -12.49 2.99
C LEU A 109 -17.92 -13.13 3.98
N ASN A 110 -16.64 -12.77 3.90
CA ASN A 110 -15.57 -13.50 4.59
C ASN A 110 -15.07 -12.81 5.87
N GLY A 111 -15.35 -11.51 6.03
CA GLY A 111 -14.84 -10.69 7.13
C GLY A 111 -13.33 -10.46 7.10
N VAL A 112 -12.66 -10.69 5.97
CA VAL A 112 -11.21 -10.49 5.78
C VAL A 112 -10.95 -9.90 4.40
N TRP A 113 -9.86 -9.13 4.26
CA TRP A 113 -9.46 -8.62 2.96
C TRP A 113 -8.98 -9.78 2.06
N PRO A 114 -9.47 -9.89 0.82
CA PRO A 114 -9.11 -10.97 -0.11
C PRO A 114 -7.71 -10.78 -0.72
N ILE A 115 -6.65 -10.93 0.08
CA ILE A 115 -5.24 -10.65 -0.31
C ILE A 115 -4.74 -11.43 -1.53
N ASN A 116 -5.30 -12.61 -1.80
CA ASN A 116 -4.90 -13.46 -2.94
C ASN A 116 -5.46 -12.94 -4.28
N ASP A 117 -6.55 -12.17 -4.22
CA ASP A 117 -7.27 -11.71 -5.41
C ASP A 117 -7.03 -10.21 -5.67
N PHE A 118 -6.81 -9.42 -4.61
CA PHE A 118 -6.68 -7.98 -4.66
C PHE A 118 -5.49 -7.49 -3.88
N LYS A 119 -4.72 -6.59 -4.50
CA LYS A 119 -3.59 -5.93 -3.86
C LYS A 119 -4.04 -5.21 -2.59
N GLN A 120 -3.35 -5.50 -1.49
CA GLN A 120 -3.46 -4.80 -0.23
C GLN A 120 -2.20 -3.93 -0.07
N TRP A 121 -2.39 -2.61 -0.18
CA TRP A 121 -1.34 -1.68 0.21
C TRP A 121 -1.37 -1.51 1.73
N ALA A 122 -0.21 -1.39 2.34
CA ALA A 122 -0.05 -0.92 3.70
C ALA A 122 -0.74 0.44 3.89
N HIS A 123 -1.15 0.73 5.10
CA HIS A 123 -1.82 1.93 5.52
C HIS A 123 -0.85 3.11 5.66
N GLY A 124 -1.39 4.33 5.57
CA GLY A 124 -0.61 5.55 5.73
C GLY A 124 0.61 5.61 4.81
N ASP A 125 1.76 5.99 5.37
CA ASP A 125 3.02 6.04 4.63
C ASP A 125 3.63 4.65 4.36
N GLY A 126 3.14 3.59 5.02
CA GLY A 126 3.59 2.22 4.81
C GLY A 126 3.49 1.77 3.35
N ALA A 127 2.48 2.24 2.61
CA ALA A 127 2.33 1.92 1.18
C ALA A 127 3.53 2.37 0.33
N LYS A 128 4.17 3.50 0.68
CA LYS A 128 5.35 4.01 -0.04
C LYS A 128 6.53 3.06 0.15
N TYR A 129 6.77 2.63 1.38
CA TYR A 129 7.83 1.68 1.71
C TYR A 129 7.56 0.30 1.12
N GLN A 130 6.32 -0.19 1.17
CA GLN A 130 5.92 -1.43 0.49
C GLN A 130 6.24 -1.39 -1.01
N LYS A 131 5.97 -0.28 -1.68
CA LYS A 131 6.26 -0.14 -3.12
C LYS A 131 7.75 -0.29 -3.41
N VAL A 132 8.61 0.26 -2.56
CA VAL A 132 10.07 0.12 -2.70
C VAL A 132 10.50 -1.33 -2.43
N VAL A 133 9.97 -1.98 -1.37
CA VAL A 133 10.23 -3.40 -1.09
C VAL A 133 9.86 -4.24 -2.30
N GLU A 134 8.62 -4.16 -2.78
CA GLU A 134 8.13 -4.93 -3.92
C GLU A 134 8.96 -4.70 -5.19
N HIS A 135 9.44 -3.47 -5.42
CA HIS A 135 10.29 -3.15 -6.56
C HIS A 135 11.64 -3.90 -6.55
N TYR A 136 12.28 -4.01 -5.39
CA TYR A 136 13.59 -4.67 -5.25
C TYR A 136 13.51 -6.16 -4.90
N PHE A 137 12.35 -6.64 -4.46
CA PHE A 137 12.23 -7.98 -3.85
C PHE A 137 12.48 -9.12 -4.84
N ASP A 138 12.08 -8.99 -6.10
CA ASP A 138 12.37 -10.00 -7.13
C ASP A 138 13.88 -10.14 -7.35
N GLN A 139 14.61 -9.01 -7.40
CA GLN A 139 16.06 -9.03 -7.51
C GLN A 139 16.71 -9.58 -6.23
N PHE A 140 16.16 -9.28 -5.06
CA PHE A 140 16.62 -9.82 -3.78
C PHE A 140 16.57 -11.36 -3.79
N LYS A 141 15.44 -11.95 -4.22
CA LYS A 141 15.27 -13.40 -4.35
C LYS A 141 16.24 -14.01 -5.37
N ASN A 142 16.39 -13.36 -6.53
CA ASN A 142 17.21 -13.88 -7.64
C ASN A 142 18.73 -13.74 -7.40
N ASN A 143 19.15 -12.91 -6.45
CA ASN A 143 20.56 -12.68 -6.18
C ASN A 143 21.26 -13.83 -5.44
N LEU A 144 20.53 -14.88 -4.99
CA LEU A 144 21.08 -16.03 -4.25
C LEU A 144 21.97 -15.58 -3.08
N LEU A 145 21.39 -14.79 -2.18
CA LEU A 145 22.13 -14.05 -1.16
C LEU A 145 22.50 -14.91 0.08
N GLY A 146 21.99 -16.13 0.16
CA GLY A 146 22.17 -16.98 1.35
C GLY A 146 21.50 -16.43 2.63
N VAL A 147 20.67 -15.39 2.50
CA VAL A 147 19.92 -14.77 3.59
C VAL A 147 18.47 -14.53 3.17
N THR A 148 17.53 -14.70 4.10
CA THR A 148 16.14 -14.30 3.94
C THR A 148 15.89 -12.92 4.53
N LEU A 149 14.73 -12.33 4.26
CA LEU A 149 14.38 -11.01 4.79
C LEU A 149 14.30 -11.03 6.32
N GLU A 150 13.76 -12.11 6.89
CA GLU A 150 13.60 -12.31 8.33
C GLU A 150 14.93 -12.45 9.08
N GLN A 151 16.02 -12.75 8.36
CA GLN A 151 17.37 -12.82 8.91
C GLN A 151 18.09 -11.46 8.89
N LEU A 152 17.49 -10.45 8.27
CA LEU A 152 18.01 -9.09 8.25
C LEU A 152 17.45 -8.31 9.43
N LYS A 153 18.32 -7.59 10.11
CA LYS A 153 17.95 -6.69 11.20
C LYS A 153 18.39 -5.28 10.89
N VAL A 154 17.47 -4.34 11.02
CA VAL A 154 17.75 -2.91 10.85
C VAL A 154 17.81 -2.22 12.21
N VAL A 155 18.83 -1.41 12.40
CA VAL A 155 18.96 -0.51 13.57
C VAL A 155 18.98 0.92 13.06
N GLU A 156 17.97 1.70 13.45
CA GLU A 156 17.91 3.15 13.22
C GLU A 156 18.78 3.85 14.27
N LEU A 157 19.71 4.68 13.81
CA LEU A 157 20.56 5.53 14.63
C LEU A 157 20.27 7.00 14.31
N ASN A 158 19.96 7.76 15.34
CA ASN A 158 19.82 9.21 15.24
C ASN A 158 21.20 9.86 15.25
N SER A 159 21.58 10.49 14.15
CA SER A 159 22.70 11.44 14.11
C SER A 159 22.13 12.85 14.03
N ASP A 160 22.84 13.83 14.60
CA ASP A 160 22.45 15.26 14.71
C ASP A 160 21.99 15.91 13.38
N LYS A 161 22.29 15.29 12.24
CA LYS A 161 21.98 15.83 10.90
C LYS A 161 21.08 14.95 10.04
N LYS A 162 21.07 13.62 10.22
CA LYS A 162 20.28 12.64 9.43
C LYS A 162 20.10 11.33 10.18
N LYS A 163 19.03 10.59 9.87
CA LYS A 163 18.88 9.20 10.27
C LYS A 163 19.87 8.31 9.50
N ILE A 164 20.54 7.42 10.22
CA ILE A 164 21.44 6.41 9.67
C ILE A 164 20.87 5.04 10.01
N TYR A 165 20.93 4.12 9.07
CA TYR A 165 20.45 2.76 9.23
C TYR A 165 21.62 1.79 9.09
N HIS A 166 21.74 0.92 10.08
CA HIS A 166 22.64 -0.22 10.06
C HIS A 166 21.83 -1.47 9.70
N VAL A 167 22.30 -2.22 8.71
CA VAL A 167 21.70 -3.50 8.33
C VAL A 167 22.65 -4.62 8.74
N TYR A 168 22.13 -5.52 9.56
CA TYR A 168 22.82 -6.70 10.05
C TYR A 168 22.25 -7.94 9.39
N ALA A 169 23.11 -8.93 9.15
CA ALA A 169 22.71 -10.29 8.79
C ALA A 169 23.44 -11.25 9.74
N ASN A 170 22.70 -12.13 10.41
CA ASN A 170 23.27 -13.05 11.42
C ASN A 170 24.13 -12.31 12.47
N ASP A 171 23.63 -11.18 12.98
CA ASP A 171 24.30 -10.28 13.94
C ASP A 171 25.60 -9.59 13.45
N GLU A 172 26.01 -9.81 12.20
CA GLU A 172 27.13 -9.09 11.60
C GLU A 172 26.65 -7.87 10.82
N LEU A 173 27.30 -6.72 11.03
CA LEU A 173 27.02 -5.50 10.28
C LEU A 173 27.47 -5.66 8.84
N ILE A 174 26.53 -5.65 7.89
CA ILE A 174 26.83 -5.85 6.46
C ILE A 174 26.69 -4.58 5.62
N LEU A 175 25.87 -3.60 6.03
CA LEU A 175 25.66 -2.36 5.28
C LEU A 175 25.31 -1.20 6.23
N VAL A 176 25.69 0.01 5.83
CA VAL A 176 25.33 1.26 6.51
C VAL A 176 24.87 2.27 5.47
N GLY A 177 23.77 2.97 5.73
CA GLY A 177 23.26 4.00 4.83
C GLY A 177 22.24 4.94 5.46
N ASN A 178 21.54 5.71 4.63
CA ASN A 178 20.37 6.50 4.99
C ASN A 178 19.18 6.09 4.10
N GLU A 179 18.02 6.74 4.19
CA GLU A 179 16.83 6.32 3.41
C GLU A 179 17.06 6.33 1.88
N ASP A 180 17.97 7.18 1.39
CA ASP A 180 18.19 7.38 -0.04
C ASP A 180 19.26 6.45 -0.63
N GLN A 181 20.24 6.04 0.18
CA GLN A 181 21.42 5.33 -0.33
C GLN A 181 22.24 4.60 0.72
N VAL A 182 22.97 3.58 0.25
CA VAL A 182 24.04 2.94 1.02
C VAL A 182 25.29 3.81 1.04
N LEU A 183 25.79 4.11 2.23
CA LEU A 183 26.98 4.93 2.46
C LEU A 183 28.28 4.09 2.54
N ASN A 184 28.22 2.91 3.16
CA ASN A 184 29.37 2.00 3.26
C ASN A 184 29.08 0.66 2.57
N LYS A 185 29.84 0.38 1.50
CA LYS A 185 29.70 -0.82 0.64
C LYS A 185 30.98 -1.68 0.62
N ARG A 186 31.81 -1.61 1.65
CA ARG A 186 33.14 -2.26 1.68
C ARG A 186 33.13 -3.72 2.13
N TYR A 187 32.02 -4.20 2.68
CA TYR A 187 31.86 -5.57 3.15
C TYR A 187 31.93 -6.59 2.00
N THR A 188 32.25 -7.85 2.30
CA THR A 188 32.26 -8.92 1.29
C THR A 188 30.84 -9.17 0.77
N CYS A 189 30.70 -9.36 -0.53
CA CYS A 189 29.41 -9.72 -1.12
C CYS A 189 29.02 -11.15 -0.69
N ILE A 190 27.74 -11.38 -0.42
CA ILE A 190 27.23 -12.68 0.05
C ILE A 190 26.53 -13.51 -1.05
N CYS A 191 26.49 -13.03 -2.29
CA CYS A 191 25.90 -13.80 -3.39
C CYS A 191 26.81 -14.93 -3.89
N ASP A 192 26.26 -16.10 -4.19
CA ASP A 192 27.02 -17.32 -4.49
C ASP A 192 27.91 -17.23 -5.75
N ASP A 193 27.46 -16.54 -6.80
CA ASP A 193 28.17 -16.47 -8.08
C ASP A 193 29.45 -15.63 -8.04
N HIS A 194 29.53 -14.68 -7.11
CA HIS A 194 30.58 -13.66 -7.10
C HIS A 194 31.15 -13.34 -5.73
N GLY A 195 30.43 -13.57 -4.65
CA GLY A 195 30.78 -13.16 -3.29
C GLY A 195 31.48 -14.24 -2.47
N LEU A 196 30.98 -15.48 -2.52
CA LEU A 196 31.64 -16.61 -1.84
C LEU A 196 32.87 -17.12 -2.61
N LYS A 197 32.84 -17.08 -3.95
CA LYS A 197 33.93 -17.61 -4.80
C LYS A 197 35.02 -16.60 -5.14
N LYS A 198 34.72 -15.31 -5.10
CA LYS A 198 35.67 -14.22 -5.38
C LYS A 198 35.50 -13.22 -4.23
N HIS A 199 36.58 -12.81 -3.57
CA HIS A 199 36.56 -11.84 -2.47
C HIS A 199 36.20 -10.42 -2.99
N ILE A 200 35.01 -10.27 -3.58
CA ILE A 200 34.50 -9.03 -4.17
C ILE A 200 33.70 -8.31 -3.08
N SER A 201 33.95 -7.01 -2.92
CA SER A 201 33.12 -6.20 -2.02
C SER A 201 31.70 -6.06 -2.56
N ILE A 202 30.72 -6.01 -1.67
CA ILE A 202 29.29 -5.90 -1.95
C ILE A 202 28.95 -4.68 -2.83
N GLY A 203 29.73 -3.60 -2.71
CA GLY A 203 29.62 -2.41 -3.56
C GLY A 203 30.12 -2.57 -4.99
N LYS A 204 30.96 -3.57 -5.28
CA LYS A 204 31.46 -3.90 -6.62
C LYS A 204 30.75 -5.09 -7.24
N CYS A 205 29.75 -5.66 -6.56
CA CYS A 205 28.99 -6.78 -7.07
C CYS A 205 28.20 -6.37 -8.32
N PRO A 206 28.33 -7.09 -9.45
CA PRO A 206 27.61 -6.76 -10.68
C PRO A 206 26.08 -6.92 -10.54
N LYS A 207 25.62 -7.71 -9.56
CA LYS A 207 24.19 -7.86 -9.23
C LYS A 207 23.64 -6.74 -8.33
N ASN A 208 24.44 -5.70 -8.05
CA ASN A 208 24.08 -4.55 -7.22
C ASN A 208 23.56 -4.94 -5.81
N CYS A 209 24.12 -6.01 -5.23
CA CYS A 209 23.64 -6.60 -3.97
C CYS A 209 23.55 -5.59 -2.82
N ALA A 210 24.49 -4.65 -2.73
CA ALA A 210 24.47 -3.62 -1.69
C ALA A 210 23.16 -2.81 -1.72
N THR A 211 22.77 -2.31 -2.89
CA THR A 211 21.56 -1.51 -3.03
C THR A 211 20.31 -2.36 -2.81
N VAL A 212 20.27 -3.56 -3.38
CA VAL A 212 19.12 -4.46 -3.29
C VAL A 212 18.84 -4.88 -1.85
N ILE A 213 19.86 -5.39 -1.13
CA ILE A 213 19.72 -5.81 0.27
C ILE A 213 19.31 -4.63 1.13
N PHE A 214 19.99 -3.50 0.96
CA PHE A 214 19.74 -2.32 1.78
C PHE A 214 18.33 -1.76 1.56
N MET A 215 17.89 -1.60 0.31
CA MET A 215 16.57 -1.06 -0.01
C MET A 215 15.45 -1.96 0.48
N VAL A 216 15.56 -3.29 0.32
CA VAL A 216 14.56 -4.21 0.87
C VAL A 216 14.56 -4.12 2.40
N ALA A 217 15.72 -4.26 3.06
CA ALA A 217 15.79 -4.32 4.52
C ALA A 217 15.26 -3.05 5.20
N ILE A 218 15.73 -1.86 4.78
CA ILE A 218 15.31 -0.63 5.46
C ILE A 218 13.84 -0.30 5.18
N ASN A 219 13.33 -0.58 3.98
CA ASN A 219 11.94 -0.25 3.65
C ASN A 219 10.97 -1.26 4.28
N ASP A 220 11.38 -2.51 4.49
CA ASP A 220 10.61 -3.46 5.30
C ASP A 220 10.51 -2.99 6.76
N PHE A 221 11.64 -2.58 7.35
CA PHE A 221 11.67 -1.97 8.69
C PHE A 221 10.81 -0.69 8.79
N LEU A 222 10.91 0.21 7.80
CA LEU A 222 10.15 1.46 7.78
C LEU A 222 8.66 1.22 7.50
N LEU A 223 8.31 0.18 6.74
CA LEU A 223 6.94 -0.26 6.54
C LEU A 223 6.31 -0.67 7.87
N ASP A 224 6.97 -1.55 8.62
CA ASP A 224 6.48 -2.01 9.93
C ASP A 224 6.30 -0.84 10.91
N LYS A 225 7.29 0.06 10.94
CA LYS A 225 7.23 1.28 11.75
C LYS A 225 6.07 2.18 11.34
N ALA A 226 5.85 2.40 10.03
CA ALA A 226 4.78 3.25 9.53
C ALA A 226 3.39 2.64 9.77
N GLU A 227 3.23 1.33 9.64
CA GLU A 227 2.00 0.62 10.04
C GLU A 227 1.72 0.81 11.52
N GLN A 228 2.72 0.62 12.38
CA GLN A 228 2.58 0.82 13.81
C GLN A 228 2.18 2.27 14.13
N GLU A 229 2.88 3.25 13.57
CA GLU A 229 2.57 4.68 13.76
C GLU A 229 1.16 5.03 13.26
N PHE A 230 0.72 4.44 12.13
CA PHE A 230 -0.63 4.60 11.61
C PHE A 230 -1.66 4.10 12.64
N TRP A 231 -1.52 2.88 13.14
CA TRP A 231 -2.46 2.33 14.13
C TRP A 231 -2.42 3.10 15.46
N ASP A 232 -1.23 3.55 15.89
CA ASP A 232 -1.04 4.37 17.10
C ASP A 232 -1.74 5.71 17.02
N SER A 233 -1.82 6.30 15.83
CA SER A 233 -2.54 7.56 15.63
C SER A 233 -4.02 7.42 15.95
N PHE A 234 -4.64 6.28 15.63
CA PHE A 234 -6.04 6.00 16.00
C PHE A 234 -6.21 5.64 17.46
N ARG A 235 -5.19 5.04 18.11
CA ARG A 235 -5.25 4.74 19.55
C ARG A 235 -5.32 6.00 20.42
N LYS A 236 -4.74 7.11 19.93
CA LYS A 236 -4.81 8.41 20.62
C LYS A 236 -6.15 9.11 20.41
N ASP A 237 -6.86 8.77 19.34
CA ASP A 237 -8.15 9.34 18.98
C ASP A 237 -9.29 8.49 19.59
N CYS A 238 -9.79 8.92 20.76
CA CYS A 238 -10.74 8.15 21.57
C CYS A 238 -12.14 7.99 20.93
N GLU A 239 -12.41 8.61 19.78
CA GLU A 239 -13.73 8.61 19.13
C GLU A 239 -13.88 7.53 18.05
N VAL A 240 -12.82 6.77 17.74
CA VAL A 240 -12.85 5.81 16.62
C VAL A 240 -13.44 4.48 17.04
N ILE A 241 -14.69 4.26 16.65
CA ILE A 241 -15.44 3.03 16.94
C ILE A 241 -15.27 2.01 15.81
N CYS A 242 -14.90 0.78 16.16
CA CYS A 242 -14.84 -0.33 15.19
C CYS A 242 -16.22 -0.63 14.59
N CYS A 243 -16.31 -0.68 13.26
CA CYS A 243 -17.53 -1.03 12.52
C CYS A 243 -17.95 -2.51 12.62
N ASN A 244 -17.12 -3.35 13.26
CA ASN A 244 -17.33 -4.79 13.46
C ASN A 244 -17.45 -5.66 12.19
N THR A 245 -17.26 -5.10 10.98
CA THR A 245 -17.40 -5.85 9.72
C THR A 245 -16.22 -6.77 9.38
N MET A 246 -15.08 -6.61 10.06
CA MET A 246 -13.87 -7.41 9.84
C MET A 246 -13.61 -8.32 11.04
N LYS A 247 -13.22 -9.57 10.78
CA LYS A 247 -12.87 -10.58 11.80
C LYS A 247 -11.63 -10.18 12.58
N ARG A 248 -10.59 -9.72 11.86
CA ARG A 248 -9.35 -9.19 12.42
C ARG A 248 -9.32 -7.69 12.14
N CYS A 249 -9.42 -6.89 13.19
CA CYS A 249 -9.35 -5.44 13.09
C CYS A 249 -8.56 -4.94 14.29
N GLU A 250 -7.54 -4.11 14.03
CA GLU A 250 -6.69 -3.57 15.10
C GLU A 250 -7.47 -2.65 16.05
N PHE A 251 -8.63 -2.14 15.62
CA PHE A 251 -9.56 -1.44 16.52
C PHE A 251 -10.27 -2.37 17.52
N LYS A 252 -10.43 -3.68 17.22
CA LYS A 252 -11.06 -4.65 18.14
C LYS A 252 -10.11 -5.11 19.25
N GLN A 253 -8.81 -5.16 18.96
CA GLN A 253 -7.80 -5.63 19.92
C GLN A 253 -7.66 -4.69 21.14
N ASN A 254 -8.36 -3.55 21.15
CA ASN A 254 -8.30 -2.53 22.19
C ASN A 254 -9.56 -2.43 23.07
N LYS A 255 -10.47 -3.41 23.05
CA LYS A 255 -11.40 -3.60 24.17
C LYS A 255 -10.71 -4.41 25.26
N VAL A 256 -9.82 -3.77 26.00
CA VAL A 256 -9.52 -4.21 27.37
C VAL A 256 -10.71 -3.74 28.21
N GLU A 257 -11.66 -4.64 28.43
CA GLU A 257 -12.53 -4.58 29.61
C GLU A 257 -11.80 -5.24 30.79
#